data_AF-A0A1G4QIB0-F1
#
_entry.id   AF-A0A1G4QIB0-F1
#
_cell.length_a   1.000
_cell.length_b   1.000
_cell.length_c   1.000
_cell.angle_alpha   90.00
_cell.angle_beta   90.00
_cell.angle_gamma   90.00
#
_symmetry.space_group_name_H-M   'P 1'
#
loop_
_entity.id
_entity.type
_entity.pdbx_description
1 polymer ?
#
loop_
_entity_poly.entity_id
_entity_poly.type
_entity_poly.pdbx_seq_one_letter_code
_entity_poly.pdbx_strand_id
1 'polypeptide(L)'
;MKKFVFNNETEGIYPLTVQIINYIQNITKDILDDDAGFRIKTILIELLTNSLKHMGDDVTRIGIDLKNNKLYISKQDKGRPLQIKTRQALLTWPLTHSKFTQNEIAIYGDDFGTLKGRVKNSNQLEFFTEDLDVRYVNKETIMGLNEHYGLMIIARASDAFNYKHKPDTGVNTFTSVIELKQR
;
A
#
# COMPACT_ATOMS: atom_id res chain seq x y z
N MET A 1 -12.71 5.64 13.18
CA MET A 1 -12.43 4.74 12.06
C MET A 1 -13.68 4.00 11.60
N LYS A 2 -14.15 4.28 10.38
CA LYS A 2 -15.23 3.54 9.70
C LYS A 2 -14.62 2.38 8.91
N LYS A 3 -15.29 1.23 8.89
CA LYS A 3 -14.88 0.04 8.11
C LYS A 3 -15.89 -0.25 7.01
N PHE A 4 -15.37 -0.67 5.86
CA PHE A 4 -16.10 -1.13 4.70
C PHE A 4 -15.64 -2.55 4.37
N VAL A 5 -16.56 -3.40 3.92
CA VAL A 5 -16.27 -4.80 3.60
C VAL A 5 -16.19 -4.93 2.08
N PHE A 6 -15.12 -5.54 1.61
CA PHE A 6 -14.92 -5.92 0.22
C PHE A 6 -14.90 -7.44 0.12
N ASN A 7 -15.84 -8.00 -0.64
CA ASN A 7 -15.97 -9.44 -0.83
C ASN A 7 -14.93 -10.03 -1.80
N ASN A 8 -13.97 -9.22 -2.26
CA ASN A 8 -12.96 -9.60 -3.25
C ASN A 8 -13.57 -10.03 -4.60
N GLU A 9 -14.63 -9.35 -5.02
CA GLU A 9 -15.28 -9.52 -6.32
C GLU A 9 -15.01 -8.31 -7.21
N THR A 10 -14.65 -8.54 -8.47
CA THR A 10 -14.35 -7.47 -9.44
C THR A 10 -15.50 -6.46 -9.56
N GLU A 11 -16.73 -6.96 -9.60
CA GLU A 11 -17.96 -6.14 -9.68
C GLU A 11 -18.13 -5.22 -8.48
N GLY A 12 -17.57 -5.59 -7.32
CA GLY A 12 -17.62 -4.82 -6.09
C GLY A 12 -16.65 -3.65 -6.04
N ILE A 13 -15.64 -3.57 -6.92
CA ILE A 13 -14.60 -2.52 -6.86
C ILE A 13 -15.22 -1.13 -7.03
N TYR A 14 -15.94 -0.92 -8.11
CA TYR A 14 -16.52 0.38 -8.44
C TYR A 14 -17.53 0.88 -7.38
N PRO A 15 -18.59 0.12 -7.03
CA PRO A 15 -19.58 0.60 -6.06
C PRO A 15 -18.96 0.86 -4.68
N LEU A 16 -18.01 0.03 -4.23
CA LEU A 16 -17.32 0.23 -2.97
C LEU A 16 -16.44 1.49 -2.99
N THR A 17 -15.72 1.72 -4.10
CA THR A 17 -14.89 2.91 -4.28
C THR A 17 -15.75 4.17 -4.20
N VAL A 18 -16.89 4.22 -4.89
CA VAL A 18 -17.83 5.35 -4.82
C VAL A 18 -18.35 5.54 -3.39
N GLN A 19 -18.74 4.46 -2.71
CA GLN A 19 -19.22 4.53 -1.33
C GLN A 19 -18.18 5.12 -0.37
N ILE A 20 -16.92 4.68 -0.50
CA ILE A 20 -15.81 5.15 0.33
C ILE A 20 -15.50 6.61 0.04
N ILE A 21 -15.45 7.01 -1.24
CA ILE A 21 -15.20 8.40 -1.64
C ILE A 21 -16.27 9.33 -1.08
N ASN A 22 -17.55 8.97 -1.22
CA ASN A 22 -18.64 9.77 -0.68
C ASN A 22 -18.53 9.90 0.85
N TYR A 23 -18.15 8.83 1.55
CA TYR A 23 -17.87 8.90 2.98
C TYR A 23 -16.70 9.82 3.30
N ILE A 24 -15.59 9.73 2.55
CA ILE A 24 -14.43 10.60 2.74
C ILE A 24 -14.83 12.06 2.54
N GLN A 25 -15.49 12.40 1.44
CA GLN A 25 -15.98 13.75 1.15
C GLN A 25 -16.84 14.31 2.30
N ASN A 26 -17.72 13.49 2.87
CA ASN A 26 -18.56 13.90 4.00
C ASN A 26 -17.76 14.20 5.27
N ILE A 27 -16.69 13.45 5.56
CA ILE A 27 -15.88 13.67 6.76
C ILE A 27 -14.78 14.72 6.57
N THR A 28 -14.32 14.94 5.33
CA THR A 28 -13.31 15.95 5.00
C THR A 28 -13.93 17.30 4.70
N LYS A 29 -15.19 17.39 4.25
CA LYS A 29 -15.82 18.66 3.87
C LYS A 29 -14.88 19.46 2.93
N ASP A 30 -14.54 20.69 3.31
CA ASP A 30 -13.81 21.66 2.48
C ASP A 30 -12.28 21.49 2.48
N ILE A 31 -11.72 20.56 3.29
CA ILE A 31 -10.26 20.31 3.32
C ILE A 31 -9.78 19.33 2.24
N LEU A 32 -10.68 18.83 1.39
CA LEU A 32 -10.33 17.94 0.29
C LEU A 32 -10.22 18.74 -1.02
N ASP A 33 -9.02 18.83 -1.57
CA ASP A 33 -8.78 19.37 -2.90
C ASP A 33 -8.81 18.26 -3.98
N ASP A 34 -8.75 18.69 -5.24
CA ASP A 34 -8.86 17.79 -6.40
C ASP A 34 -7.66 16.83 -6.50
N ASP A 35 -6.46 17.29 -6.10
CA ASP A 35 -5.24 16.46 -6.06
C ASP A 35 -5.39 15.33 -5.04
N ALA A 36 -5.75 15.66 -3.80
CA ALA A 36 -6.03 14.68 -2.76
C ALA A 36 -7.16 13.73 -3.20
N GLY A 37 -8.22 14.25 -3.83
CA GLY A 37 -9.32 13.45 -4.37
C GLY A 37 -8.86 12.42 -5.42
N PHE A 38 -7.95 12.82 -6.32
CA PHE A 38 -7.34 11.92 -7.30
C PHE A 38 -6.44 10.86 -6.63
N ARG A 39 -5.56 11.28 -5.71
CA ARG A 39 -4.68 10.39 -4.96
C ARG A 39 -5.46 9.32 -4.20
N ILE A 40 -6.54 9.70 -3.52
CA ILE A 40 -7.44 8.78 -2.80
C ILE A 40 -8.04 7.73 -3.73
N LYS A 41 -8.57 8.14 -4.89
CA LYS A 41 -9.13 7.21 -5.88
C LYS A 41 -8.09 6.20 -6.33
N THR A 42 -6.91 6.68 -6.69
CA THR A 42 -5.77 5.87 -7.10
C THR A 42 -5.38 4.84 -6.03
N ILE A 43 -5.26 5.27 -4.77
CA ILE A 43 -4.93 4.39 -3.64
C ILE A 43 -6.02 3.33 -3.44
N LEU A 44 -7.30 3.71 -3.47
CA LEU A 44 -8.40 2.77 -3.27
C LEU A 44 -8.45 1.70 -4.34
N ILE A 45 -8.31 2.09 -5.62
CA ILE A 45 -8.30 1.14 -6.73
C ILE A 45 -7.16 0.15 -6.58
N GLU A 46 -5.94 0.62 -6.30
CA GLU A 46 -4.79 -0.27 -6.14
C GLU A 46 -4.89 -1.19 -4.91
N LEU A 47 -5.43 -0.71 -3.78
CA LEU A 47 -5.67 -1.57 -2.62
C LEU A 47 -6.73 -2.64 -2.91
N LEU A 48 -7.81 -2.28 -3.61
CA LEU A 48 -8.88 -3.23 -3.95
C LEU A 48 -8.42 -4.25 -5.00
N THR A 49 -7.71 -3.83 -6.05
CA THR A 49 -7.16 -4.75 -7.06
C THR A 49 -6.06 -5.64 -6.47
N ASN A 50 -5.25 -5.13 -5.52
CA ASN A 50 -4.30 -5.95 -4.76
C ASN A 50 -5.03 -7.04 -3.95
N SER A 51 -6.23 -6.75 -3.43
CA SER A 51 -7.04 -7.72 -2.70
C SER A 51 -7.48 -8.88 -3.58
N LEU A 52 -7.85 -8.62 -4.84
CA LEU A 52 -8.22 -9.66 -5.80
C LEU A 52 -7.06 -10.63 -6.10
N LYS A 53 -5.82 -10.13 -6.13
CA LYS A 53 -4.62 -10.92 -6.48
C LYS A 53 -4.16 -11.84 -5.36
N HIS A 54 -4.32 -11.39 -4.11
CA HIS A 54 -3.76 -12.05 -2.93
C HIS A 54 -4.82 -12.54 -1.95
N MET A 55 -6.06 -12.68 -2.43
CA MET A 55 -7.18 -13.17 -1.63
C MET A 55 -6.86 -14.56 -1.04
N GLY A 56 -7.14 -14.71 0.25
CA GLY A 56 -7.50 -16.01 0.81
C GLY A 56 -9.02 -16.20 0.74
N ASP A 57 -9.56 -17.12 1.54
CA ASP A 57 -11.02 -17.38 1.61
C ASP A 57 -11.80 -16.33 2.44
N ASP A 58 -11.17 -15.25 2.90
CA ASP A 58 -11.76 -14.24 3.80
C ASP A 58 -11.97 -12.89 3.09
N VAL A 59 -12.87 -12.08 3.62
CA VAL A 59 -13.18 -10.74 3.11
C VAL A 59 -12.08 -9.74 3.43
N THR A 60 -11.87 -8.78 2.52
CA THR A 60 -10.99 -7.63 2.78
C THR A 60 -11.77 -6.54 3.50
N ARG A 61 -11.14 -5.88 4.47
CA ARG A 61 -11.71 -4.72 5.17
C ARG A 61 -10.95 -3.45 4.82
N ILE A 62 -11.65 -2.44 4.32
CA ILE A 62 -11.09 -1.10 4.11
C ILE A 62 -11.50 -0.21 5.28
N GLY A 63 -10.51 0.34 6.00
CA GLY A 63 -10.69 1.25 7.11
C GLY A 63 -10.37 2.68 6.71
N ILE A 64 -11.24 3.62 7.08
CA ILE A 64 -11.07 5.05 6.85
C ILE A 64 -11.08 5.77 8.20
N ASP A 65 -10.06 6.58 8.44
CA ASP A 65 -9.94 7.42 9.65
C ASP A 65 -9.38 8.79 9.28
N LEU A 66 -9.87 9.85 9.94
CA LEU A 66 -9.37 11.21 9.74
C LEU A 66 -8.94 11.75 11.10
N LYS A 67 -7.67 12.13 11.23
CA LYS A 67 -7.09 12.66 12.47
C LYS A 67 -6.05 13.72 12.14
N ASN A 68 -6.14 14.89 12.77
CA ASN A 68 -5.18 15.99 12.61
C ASN A 68 -4.89 16.32 11.13
N ASN A 69 -5.96 16.43 10.32
CA ASN A 69 -5.90 16.64 8.87
C ASN A 69 -5.14 15.54 8.09
N LYS A 70 -4.95 14.36 8.68
CA LYS A 70 -4.39 13.19 7.99
C LYS A 70 -5.48 12.16 7.76
N LEU A 71 -5.70 11.84 6.50
CA LEU A 71 -6.59 10.76 6.09
C LEU A 71 -5.80 9.46 6.06
N TYR A 72 -6.28 8.48 6.82
CA TYR A 72 -5.73 7.13 6.89
C TYR A 72 -6.65 6.19 6.11
N ILE A 73 -6.09 5.52 5.10
CA ILE A 73 -6.76 4.50 4.30
C ILE A 73 -6.04 3.18 4.56
N SER A 74 -6.70 2.24 5.23
CA SER A 74 -6.12 0.94 5.57
C SER A 74 -6.82 -0.21 4.87
N LYS A 75 -6.07 -1.13 4.27
CA LYS A 75 -6.55 -2.44 3.82
C LYS A 75 -6.16 -3.50 4.83
N GLN A 76 -7.10 -4.32 5.26
CA GLN A 76 -6.86 -5.47 6.13
C GLN A 76 -7.41 -6.76 5.52
N ASP A 77 -6.59 -7.79 5.51
CA ASP A 77 -6.93 -9.13 5.01
C ASP A 77 -6.16 -10.21 5.79
N LYS A 78 -6.56 -11.47 5.59
CA LYS A 78 -5.82 -12.66 6.06
C LYS A 78 -5.25 -13.47 4.90
N GLY A 79 -4.94 -12.78 3.80
CA GLY A 79 -4.26 -13.39 2.67
C GLY A 79 -2.84 -13.81 3.03
N ARG A 80 -2.08 -14.25 2.02
CA ARG A 80 -0.66 -14.58 2.22
C ARG A 80 0.08 -13.34 2.75
N PRO A 81 0.97 -13.49 3.75
CA PRO A 81 1.78 -12.37 4.21
C PRO A 81 2.60 -11.78 3.06
N LEU A 82 2.98 -10.51 3.18
CA LEU A 82 3.79 -9.84 2.18
C LEU A 82 5.06 -10.65 1.87
N GLN A 83 5.27 -10.93 0.59
CA GLN A 83 6.48 -11.54 0.07
C GLN A 83 7.14 -10.58 -0.91
N ILE A 84 8.45 -10.36 -0.74
CA ILE A 84 9.25 -9.53 -1.64
C ILE A 84 10.42 -10.37 -2.12
N LYS A 85 10.50 -10.58 -3.43
CA LYS A 85 11.64 -11.27 -4.04
C LYS A 85 12.76 -10.26 -4.29
N THR A 86 13.83 -10.37 -3.51
CA THR A 86 15.06 -9.61 -3.76
C THR A 86 16.04 -10.46 -4.57
N ARG A 87 17.15 -9.88 -5.03
CA ARG A 87 18.24 -10.64 -5.70
C ARG A 87 18.81 -11.76 -4.85
N GLN A 88 18.82 -11.57 -3.53
CA GLN A 88 19.52 -12.44 -2.58
C GLN A 88 18.58 -13.48 -1.94
N ALA A 89 17.31 -13.12 -1.74
CA ALA A 89 16.35 -13.97 -1.05
C ALA A 89 14.90 -13.56 -1.34
N LEU A 90 13.99 -14.53 -1.21
CA LEU A 90 12.57 -14.27 -0.96
C LEU A 90 12.41 -13.86 0.51
N LEU A 91 12.00 -12.63 0.73
CA LEU A 91 11.62 -12.10 2.04
C LEU A 91 10.14 -12.35 2.25
N THR A 92 9.76 -12.81 3.44
CA THR A 92 8.37 -13.02 3.83
C THR A 92 8.19 -12.47 5.23
N TRP A 93 7.14 -11.67 5.43
CA TRP A 93 6.82 -11.14 6.75
C TRP A 93 5.96 -12.15 7.52
N PRO A 94 6.14 -12.31 8.84
CA PRO A 94 7.15 -11.65 9.65
C PRO A 94 8.58 -12.09 9.29
N LEU A 95 9.52 -11.14 9.20
CA LEU A 95 10.90 -11.42 8.85
C LEU A 95 11.56 -12.24 9.96
N THR A 96 12.18 -13.35 9.56
CA THR A 96 13.08 -14.11 10.43
C THR A 96 14.40 -13.36 10.59
N HIS A 97 14.79 -13.10 11.85
CA HIS A 97 15.91 -12.24 12.28
C HIS A 97 17.28 -12.50 11.61
N SER A 98 17.47 -13.62 10.92
CA SER A 98 18.76 -14.02 10.34
C SER A 98 19.06 -13.46 8.94
N LYS A 99 18.12 -12.74 8.30
CA LYS A 99 18.22 -12.50 6.85
C LYS A 99 18.71 -11.13 6.39
N PHE A 100 18.76 -10.09 7.23
CA PHE A 100 19.15 -8.76 6.75
C PHE A 100 19.90 -7.91 7.77
N THR A 101 21.08 -7.42 7.37
CA THR A 101 21.90 -6.41 8.07
C THR A 101 21.59 -4.98 7.60
N GLN A 102 20.83 -4.82 6.52
CA GLN A 102 20.43 -3.53 5.95
C GLN A 102 18.98 -3.20 6.30
N ASN A 103 18.73 -1.94 6.65
CA ASN A 103 17.39 -1.46 6.99
C ASN A 103 16.54 -1.12 5.76
N GLU A 104 17.13 -1.10 4.55
CA GLU A 104 16.44 -0.75 3.32
C GLU A 104 16.61 -1.83 2.25
N ILE A 105 15.53 -2.10 1.52
CA ILE A 105 15.47 -3.10 0.45
C ILE A 105 14.89 -2.45 -0.81
N ALA A 106 15.49 -2.75 -1.97
CA ALA A 106 14.88 -2.44 -3.25
C ALA A 106 13.80 -3.50 -3.56
N ILE A 107 12.59 -3.05 -3.87
CA ILE A 107 11.42 -3.92 -4.09
C ILE A 107 11.08 -4.02 -5.58
N TYR A 108 11.10 -2.88 -6.27
CA TYR A 108 10.77 -2.76 -7.70
C TYR A 108 11.46 -1.51 -8.26
N GLY A 109 11.79 -1.51 -9.55
CA GLY A 109 12.27 -0.32 -10.24
C GLY A 109 11.91 -0.32 -11.71
N ASP A 110 11.65 0.88 -12.24
CA ASP A 110 11.43 1.15 -13.65
C ASP A 110 12.27 2.36 -14.11
N ASP A 111 12.04 2.82 -15.34
CA ASP A 111 12.73 3.97 -15.91
C ASP A 111 12.43 5.29 -15.19
N PHE A 112 11.41 5.32 -14.31
CA PHE A 112 10.95 6.52 -13.60
C PHE A 112 11.32 6.53 -12.12
N GLY A 113 11.73 5.40 -11.53
CA GLY A 113 12.20 5.35 -10.15
C GLY A 113 12.21 3.96 -9.54
N THR A 114 12.57 3.91 -8.25
CA THR A 114 12.61 2.66 -7.47
C THR A 114 11.61 2.72 -6.32
N LEU A 115 10.79 1.69 -6.17
CA LEU A 115 10.10 1.37 -4.92
C LEU A 115 11.08 0.69 -3.97
N LYS A 116 11.31 1.32 -2.82
CA LYS A 116 12.10 0.77 -1.73
C LYS A 116 11.21 0.50 -0.52
N GLY A 117 11.70 -0.38 0.36
CA GLY A 117 11.12 -0.66 1.65
C GLY A 117 12.13 -0.42 2.76
N ARG A 118 11.74 0.31 3.81
CA ARG A 118 12.51 0.48 5.04
C ARG A 118 11.96 -0.44 6.11
N VAL A 119 12.73 -1.46 6.50
CA VAL A 119 12.38 -2.42 7.54
C VAL A 119 12.38 -1.70 8.89
N LYS A 120 11.21 -1.59 9.53
CA LYS A 120 11.09 -0.98 10.86
C LYS A 120 11.28 -2.02 11.97
N ASN A 121 10.82 -3.25 11.74
CA ASN A 121 11.05 -4.44 12.56
C ASN A 121 10.58 -5.68 11.79
N SER A 122 10.61 -6.85 12.43
CA SER A 122 10.20 -8.13 11.82
C SER A 122 8.76 -8.13 11.29
N ASN A 123 7.88 -7.27 11.80
CA ASN A 123 6.47 -7.25 11.43
C ASN A 123 6.08 -6.04 10.57
N GLN A 124 7.00 -5.10 10.33
CA GLN A 124 6.66 -3.80 9.75
C GLN A 124 7.64 -3.35 8.67
N LEU A 125 7.07 -2.79 7.61
CA LEU A 125 7.79 -2.26 6.45
C LEU A 125 7.17 -0.90 6.07
N GLU A 126 8.00 0.11 5.89
CA GLU A 126 7.60 1.40 5.30
C GLU A 126 7.99 1.40 3.82
N PHE A 127 7.07 1.74 2.93
CA PHE A 127 7.35 1.88 1.51
C PHE A 127 7.65 3.35 1.19
N PHE A 128 8.62 3.56 0.30
CA PHE A 128 8.95 4.89 -0.21
C PHE A 128 9.51 4.76 -1.62
N THR A 129 9.38 5.82 -2.41
CA THR A 129 9.97 5.89 -3.74
C THR A 129 11.16 6.83 -3.76
N GLU A 130 12.17 6.48 -4.54
CA GLU A 130 13.24 7.38 -4.93
C GLU A 130 13.22 7.51 -6.44
N ASP A 131 13.20 8.75 -6.92
CA ASP A 131 13.40 9.03 -8.33
C ASP A 131 14.86 8.71 -8.69
N LEU A 132 15.05 7.99 -9.79
CA LEU A 132 16.36 7.58 -10.24
C LEU A 132 16.94 8.58 -11.23
N ASP A 133 18.21 8.90 -11.05
CA ASP A 133 19.08 9.27 -12.16
C ASP A 133 19.35 7.98 -12.95
N VAL A 134 18.88 7.93 -14.20
CA VAL A 134 18.80 6.75 -15.11
C VAL A 134 20.11 5.96 -15.23
N ARG A 135 21.23 6.54 -14.80
CA ARG A 135 22.59 5.98 -14.85
C ARG A 135 22.86 4.81 -13.88
N TYR A 136 22.02 4.58 -12.87
CA TYR A 136 22.26 3.56 -11.84
C TYR A 136 21.29 2.37 -11.85
N VAL A 137 20.39 2.29 -12.84
CA VAL A 137 19.40 1.22 -12.91
C VAL A 137 20.02 -0.02 -13.56
N ASN A 138 20.28 -1.04 -12.75
CA ASN A 138 20.67 -2.33 -13.28
C ASN A 138 19.45 -2.96 -13.99
N LYS A 139 19.57 -3.19 -15.31
CA LYS A 139 18.56 -3.74 -16.22
C LYS A 139 17.91 -5.04 -15.76
N GLU A 140 18.58 -5.84 -14.92
CA GLU A 140 18.01 -7.08 -14.38
C GLU A 140 16.93 -6.84 -13.31
N THR A 141 16.91 -5.66 -12.68
CA THR A 141 15.84 -5.24 -11.75
C THR A 141 14.55 -4.86 -12.51
N ILE A 142 14.68 -4.51 -13.79
CA ILE A 142 13.60 -4.03 -14.68
C ILE A 142 12.77 -5.20 -15.26
N MET A 143 13.23 -6.45 -15.12
CA MET A 143 12.60 -7.60 -15.79
C MET A 143 11.41 -8.24 -15.04
N GLY A 144 10.62 -7.43 -14.32
CA GLY A 144 9.49 -7.92 -13.52
C GLY A 144 8.35 -6.92 -13.41
N LEU A 145 7.76 -6.50 -14.52
CA LEU A 145 6.39 -5.99 -14.50
C LEU A 145 5.50 -7.12 -13.97
N ASN A 146 4.95 -7.01 -12.75
CA ASN A 146 3.51 -7.24 -12.52
C ASN A 146 3.07 -7.26 -11.04
N GLU A 147 3.89 -7.66 -10.06
CA GLU A 147 3.35 -7.90 -8.70
C GLU A 147 3.38 -6.66 -7.77
N HIS A 148 4.40 -5.81 -7.86
CA HIS A 148 4.60 -4.72 -6.90
C HIS A 148 4.42 -3.31 -7.49
N TYR A 149 4.08 -3.19 -8.78
CA TYR A 149 3.81 -1.89 -9.41
C TYR A 149 2.69 -1.11 -8.69
N GLY A 150 1.62 -1.82 -8.28
CA GLY A 150 0.54 -1.21 -7.50
C GLY A 150 1.00 -0.64 -6.15
N LEU A 151 1.99 -1.26 -5.50
CA LEU A 151 2.58 -0.72 -4.26
C LEU A 151 3.36 0.57 -4.53
N MET A 152 3.99 0.69 -5.70
CA MET A 152 4.68 1.91 -6.12
C MET A 152 3.69 3.04 -6.42
N ILE A 153 2.58 2.74 -7.11
CA ILE A 153 1.49 3.70 -7.33
C ILE A 153 0.97 4.23 -5.98
N ILE A 154 0.67 3.33 -5.04
CA ILE A 154 0.19 3.72 -3.71
C ILE A 154 1.24 4.56 -2.98
N ALA A 155 2.50 4.15 -2.99
CA ALA A 155 3.59 4.88 -2.34
C ALA A 155 3.72 6.31 -2.89
N ARG A 156 3.68 6.50 -4.22
CA ARG A 156 3.72 7.84 -4.84
C ARG A 156 2.47 8.68 -4.57
N ALA A 157 1.32 8.05 -4.43
CA ALA A 157 0.06 8.74 -4.11
C ALA A 157 -0.09 9.04 -2.60
N SER A 158 0.80 8.55 -1.73
CA SER A 158 0.72 8.68 -0.28
C SER A 158 1.82 9.58 0.27
N ASP A 159 1.55 10.31 1.35
CA ASP A 159 2.60 10.98 2.13
C ASP A 159 3.34 9.98 3.03
N ALA A 160 2.67 8.89 3.41
CA ALA A 160 3.31 7.71 4.01
C ALA A 160 2.56 6.44 3.64
N PHE A 161 3.28 5.34 3.38
CA PHE A 161 2.69 4.05 3.10
C PHE A 161 3.40 2.93 3.88
N ASN A 162 2.63 2.19 4.67
CA ASN A 162 3.18 1.21 5.61
C ASN A 162 2.47 -0.14 5.49
N TYR A 163 3.22 -1.21 5.72
CA TYR A 163 2.71 -2.56 5.92
C TYR A 163 3.00 -3.02 7.35
N LYS A 164 2.03 -3.73 7.93
CA LYS A 164 2.15 -4.43 9.20
C LYS A 164 1.52 -5.82 9.12
N HIS A 165 2.27 -6.83 9.53
CA HIS A 165 1.74 -8.16 9.80
C HIS A 165 1.45 -8.32 11.29
N LYS A 166 0.34 -8.95 11.66
CA LYS A 166 0.04 -9.34 13.05
C LYS A 166 0.10 -10.86 13.18
N PRO A 167 1.22 -11.44 13.68
CA PRO A 167 1.43 -12.90 13.73
C PRO A 167 0.30 -13.65 14.44
N ASP A 168 -0.17 -13.15 15.59
CA ASP A 168 -1.19 -13.83 16.41
C ASP A 168 -2.53 -14.04 15.67
N THR A 169 -2.85 -13.19 14.70
CA THR A 169 -4.12 -13.23 13.97
C THR A 169 -3.96 -13.49 12.48
N GLY A 170 -2.71 -13.58 11.98
CA GLY A 170 -2.39 -13.65 10.56
C GLY A 170 -2.85 -12.44 9.73
N VAL A 171 -3.16 -11.31 10.36
CA VAL A 171 -3.75 -10.16 9.65
C VAL A 171 -2.65 -9.32 9.03
N ASN A 172 -2.78 -9.08 7.73
CA ASN A 172 -2.00 -8.12 6.97
C ASN A 172 -2.70 -6.77 7.03
N THR A 173 -1.96 -5.69 7.22
CA THR A 173 -2.50 -4.33 7.18
C THR A 173 -1.60 -3.44 6.34
N PHE A 174 -2.12 -2.96 5.22
CA PHE A 174 -1.51 -1.89 4.43
C PHE A 174 -2.18 -0.58 4.82
N THR A 175 -1.43 0.48 5.09
CA THR A 175 -1.96 1.78 5.52
C THR A 175 -1.29 2.89 4.72
N SER A 176 -2.09 3.58 3.90
CA SER A 176 -1.74 4.82 3.24
C SER A 176 -2.20 6.00 4.10
N VAL A 177 -1.39 7.06 4.13
CA VAL A 177 -1.67 8.31 4.80
C VAL A 177 -1.56 9.44 3.78
N ILE A 178 -2.56 10.33 3.78
CA ILE A 178 -2.57 11.55 2.97
C ILE A 178 -2.74 12.73 3.92
N GLU A 179 -1.84 13.71 3.83
CA GLU A 179 -1.98 15.00 4.51
C GLU A 179 -2.91 15.89 3.69
N LEU A 180 -4.01 16.29 4.30
CA LEU A 180 -5.00 17.19 3.72
C LEU A 180 -4.65 18.62 4.10
N LYS A 181 -4.59 19.51 3.12
CA LYS A 181 -4.32 20.93 3.35
C LYS A 181 -5.63 21.66 3.61
N GLN A 182 -5.63 22.59 4.56
CA GLN A 182 -6.70 23.58 4.63
C GLN A 182 -6.52 24.55 3.47
N ARG A 183 -7.59 24.76 2.68
CA ARG A 183 -7.64 25.81 1.67
C ARG A 183 -7.59 27.19 2.31
#